data_AF-A0A1M5M1C4-F1
#
_entry.id   AF-A0A1M5M1C4-F1
#
_cell.length_a   1.000
_cell.length_b   1.000
_cell.length_c   1.000
_cell.angle_alpha   90.00
_cell.angle_beta   90.00
_cell.angle_gamma   90.00
#
_symmetry.space_group_name_H-M   'P 1'
#
loop_
_entity.id
_entity.type
_entity.pdbx_description
1 polymer ?
#
loop_
_entity_poly.entity_id
_entity_poly.type
_entity_poly.pdbx_seq_one_letter_code
_entity_poly.pdbx_strand_id
1 'polypeptide(L)'
;MRQRNLKALISKIILFYCVFYGVMKLIAVFFQGAWPLPNLIMAIPFIVFAVIGGLMLKRDTYSWIYVAAGVIVISIVRYYELEWIQQLQLYFN
;
A
#
# COMPACT_ATOMS: atom_id res chain seq x y z
N MET A 1 -1.93 13.37 30.80
CA MET A 1 -1.16 13.47 29.53
C MET A 1 -1.48 12.25 28.67
N ARG A 2 -2.20 12.44 27.56
CA ARG A 2 -2.61 11.38 26.62
C ARG A 2 -1.35 10.76 26.02
N GLN A 3 -0.99 9.54 26.40
CA GLN A 3 0.14 8.83 25.78
C GLN A 3 -0.10 8.78 24.27
N ARG A 4 0.66 9.56 23.50
CA ARG A 4 0.62 9.53 22.04
C ARG A 4 1.24 8.20 21.64
N ASN A 5 0.40 7.19 21.41
CA ASN A 5 0.82 5.92 20.84
C ASN A 5 1.27 6.16 19.39
N LEU A 6 2.51 6.65 19.21
CA LEU A 6 3.14 6.91 17.91
C LEU A 6 2.99 5.72 16.97
N LYS A 7 3.18 4.49 17.48
CA LYS A 7 2.95 3.24 16.74
C LYS A 7 1.54 3.14 16.16
N ALA A 8 0.52 3.55 16.91
CA ALA A 8 -0.87 3.50 16.47
C ALA A 8 -1.17 4.57 15.43
N LEU A 9 -0.60 5.78 15.63
CA LEU A 9 -0.75 6.88 14.68
C LEU A 9 -0.08 6.54 13.33
N ILE A 10 1.15 6.06 13.35
CA ILE A 10 1.88 5.67 12.13
C ILE A 10 1.18 4.48 11.44
N SER A 11 0.71 3.47 12.19
CA SER A 11 -0.03 2.35 11.62
C SER A 11 -1.31 2.80 10.89
N LYS A 12 -2.03 3.80 11.44
CA LYS A 12 -3.21 4.40 10.78
C LYS A 12 -2.83 5.17 9.52
N ILE A 13 -1.71 5.90 9.53
CA ILE A 13 -1.20 6.59 8.34
C ILE A 13 -0.86 5.56 7.24
N ILE A 14 -0.14 4.49 7.58
CA ILE A 14 0.21 3.41 6.65
C ILE A 14 -1.08 2.77 6.08
N LEU A 15 -2.04 2.44 6.94
CA LEU A 15 -3.33 1.89 6.51
C LEU A 15 -4.03 2.82 5.51
N PHE A 16 -4.15 4.11 5.84
CA PHE A 16 -4.79 5.09 4.97
C PHE A 16 -4.05 5.21 3.63
N TYR A 17 -2.73 5.22 3.67
CA TYR A 17 -1.89 5.25 2.48
C TYR A 17 -2.12 4.04 1.57
N CYS A 18 -2.17 2.83 2.14
CA CYS A 18 -2.40 1.60 1.39
C CYS A 18 -3.77 1.60 0.71
N VAL A 19 -4.81 2.05 1.43
CA VAL A 19 -6.15 2.18 0.86
C VAL A 19 -6.16 3.22 -0.26
N PHE A 20 -5.56 4.40 -0.02
CA PHE A 20 -5.47 5.46 -1.02
C PHE A 20 -4.73 5.00 -2.28
N TYR A 21 -3.63 4.26 -2.13
CA TYR A 21 -2.89 3.68 -3.26
C TYR A 21 -3.76 2.74 -4.09
N GLY A 22 -4.48 1.83 -3.43
CA GLY A 22 -5.40 0.92 -4.10
C GLY A 22 -6.47 1.68 -4.91
N VAL A 23 -7.07 2.71 -4.32
CA VAL A 23 -8.05 3.57 -5.00
C VAL A 23 -7.42 4.27 -6.22
N MET A 24 -6.21 4.83 -6.08
CA MET A 24 -5.50 5.46 -7.20
C MET A 24 -5.24 4.49 -8.34
N LYS A 25 -4.90 3.22 -8.05
CA LYS A 25 -4.72 2.20 -9.07
C LYS A 25 -6.02 1.83 -9.77
N LEU A 26 -7.11 1.71 -9.03
CA LEU A 26 -8.43 1.51 -9.63
C LEU A 26 -8.80 2.69 -10.54
N ILE A 27 -8.58 3.92 -10.11
CA ILE A 27 -8.85 5.11 -10.94
C ILE A 27 -8.01 5.09 -12.22
N ALA A 28 -6.72 4.79 -12.13
CA ALA A 28 -5.83 4.71 -13.29
C ALA A 28 -6.33 3.66 -14.31
N VAL A 29 -6.74 2.49 -13.84
CA VAL A 29 -7.23 1.39 -14.70
C VAL A 29 -8.59 1.70 -15.31
N PHE A 30 -9.56 2.19 -14.52
CA PHE A 30 -10.94 2.38 -15.00
C PHE A 30 -11.17 3.70 -15.75
N PHE A 31 -10.42 4.76 -15.43
CA PHE A 31 -10.70 6.11 -15.95
C PHE A 31 -9.56 6.70 -16.79
N GLN A 32 -8.32 6.23 -16.65
CA GLN A 32 -7.16 6.78 -17.39
C GLN A 32 -6.63 5.84 -18.48
N GLY A 33 -7.27 4.67 -18.68
CA GLY A 33 -6.84 3.69 -19.68
C GLY A 33 -5.46 3.06 -19.38
N ALA A 34 -5.01 3.09 -18.13
CA ALA A 34 -3.75 2.47 -17.74
C ALA A 34 -3.84 0.94 -17.84
N TRP A 35 -2.70 0.28 -18.06
CA TRP A 35 -2.66 -1.18 -18.20
C TRP A 35 -3.21 -1.89 -16.95
N PRO A 36 -4.29 -2.67 -17.07
CA PRO A 36 -4.96 -3.26 -15.91
C PRO A 36 -4.04 -4.20 -15.12
N LEU A 37 -3.36 -5.10 -15.85
CA LEU A 37 -2.61 -6.20 -15.23
C LEU A 37 -1.39 -5.71 -14.42
N PRO A 38 -0.48 -4.86 -14.95
CA PRO A 38 0.63 -4.31 -14.16
C PRO A 38 0.14 -3.52 -12.93
N ASN A 39 -0.90 -2.70 -13.09
CA ASN A 39 -1.41 -1.87 -12.00
C ASN A 39 -2.07 -2.69 -10.88
N LEU A 40 -2.78 -3.77 -11.24
CA LEU A 40 -3.37 -4.70 -10.27
C LEU A 40 -2.29 -5.46 -9.49
N ILE A 41 -1.25 -5.95 -10.17
CA ILE A 41 -0.12 -6.63 -9.53
C ILE A 41 0.57 -5.71 -8.52
N MET A 42 0.82 -4.46 -8.90
CA MET A 42 1.44 -3.45 -8.02
C MET A 42 0.57 -3.08 -6.82
N ALA A 43 -0.76 -3.24 -6.92
CA ALA A 43 -1.68 -2.99 -5.81
C ALA A 43 -1.69 -4.11 -4.76
N ILE A 44 -1.33 -5.35 -5.11
CA ILE A 44 -1.35 -6.52 -4.21
C ILE A 44 -0.66 -6.25 -2.86
N PRO A 45 0.61 -5.80 -2.80
CA PRO A 45 1.27 -5.57 -1.51
C PRO A 45 0.52 -4.57 -0.64
N PHE A 46 -0.01 -3.49 -1.22
CA PHE A 46 -0.78 -2.50 -0.47
C PHE A 46 -2.12 -3.05 0.02
N ILE A 47 -2.80 -3.91 -0.76
CA ILE A 47 -4.01 -4.59 -0.31
C ILE A 47 -3.72 -5.47 0.91
N VAL A 48 -2.62 -6.24 0.87
CA VAL A 48 -2.20 -7.06 2.00
C VAL A 48 -1.94 -6.21 3.25
N PHE A 49 -1.18 -5.12 3.11
CA PHE A 49 -0.95 -4.18 4.22
C PHE A 49 -2.24 -3.52 4.71
N ALA A 50 -3.16 -3.15 3.82
CA ALA A 50 -4.44 -2.57 4.20
C ALA A 50 -5.31 -3.56 5.00
N VAL A 51 -5.35 -4.84 4.61
CA VAL A 51 -6.07 -5.87 5.35
C VAL A 51 -5.45 -6.08 6.73
N ILE A 52 -4.13 -6.24 6.81
CA ILE A 52 -3.41 -6.43 8.08
C ILE A 52 -3.61 -5.20 8.99
N GLY A 53 -3.41 -3.99 8.46
CA GLY A 53 -3.61 -2.74 9.19
C GLY A 53 -5.04 -2.55 9.67
N GLY A 54 -6.03 -2.95 8.86
CA GLY A 54 -7.44 -2.93 9.22
C GLY A 54 -7.78 -3.91 10.35
N LEU A 55 -7.20 -5.12 10.33
CA LEU A 55 -7.34 -6.09 11.42
C LEU A 55 -6.67 -5.61 12.71
N MET A 56 -5.48 -5.02 12.60
CA MET A 56 -4.76 -4.42 13.74
C MET A 56 -5.54 -3.26 14.34
N LEU A 57 -6.16 -2.42 13.51
CA LEU A 57 -7.01 -1.32 13.94
C LEU A 57 -8.24 -1.82 14.71
N LYS A 58 -8.88 -2.90 14.26
CA LYS A 58 -10.04 -3.50 14.94
C LYS A 58 -9.69 -4.13 16.30
N ARG A 59 -8.46 -4.60 16.49
CA ARG A 59 -8.00 -5.26 17.71
C ARG A 59 -7.22 -4.32 18.66
N ASP A 60 -7.00 -3.07 18.26
CA ASP A 60 -6.09 -2.12 18.93
C ASP A 60 -4.67 -2.67 19.22
N THR A 61 -4.27 -3.70 18.47
CA THR A 61 -2.95 -4.34 18.57
C THR A 61 -2.01 -3.74 17.53
N TYR A 62 -1.29 -2.68 17.92
CA TYR A 62 -0.31 -2.01 17.06
C TYR A 62 1.11 -2.55 17.28
N SER A 63 1.78 -2.94 16.19
CA SER A 63 3.12 -3.55 16.20
C SER A 63 4.13 -2.67 15.46
N TRP A 64 5.33 -2.53 16.03
CA TRP A 64 6.44 -1.84 15.38
C TRP A 64 6.95 -2.56 14.13
N ILE A 65 6.79 -3.90 14.07
CA ILE A 65 7.17 -4.69 12.91
C ILE A 65 6.31 -4.29 11.70
N TYR A 66 5.00 -4.13 11.90
CA TYR A 66 4.10 -3.65 10.86
C TYR A 66 4.48 -2.25 10.37
N VAL A 67 4.83 -1.35 11.31
CA VAL A 67 5.26 0.01 10.96
C VAL A 67 6.53 0.00 10.12
N ALA A 68 7.56 -0.72 10.56
CA ALA A 68 8.83 -0.80 9.83
C ALA A 68 8.66 -1.44 8.45
N ALA A 69 7.95 -2.59 8.39
CA ALA A 69 7.68 -3.27 7.13
C ALA A 69 6.85 -2.41 6.19
N GLY A 70 5.83 -1.72 6.69
CA GLY A 70 4.98 -0.84 5.90
C GLY A 70 5.76 0.32 5.29
N VAL A 71 6.60 0.99 6.07
CA VAL A 71 7.45 2.08 5.57
C VAL A 71 8.39 1.56 4.47
N ILE A 72 9.09 0.45 4.70
CA ILE A 72 10.03 -0.12 3.73
C ILE A 72 9.32 -0.51 2.43
N VAL A 73 8.21 -1.25 2.52
CA VAL A 73 7.47 -1.71 1.35
C VAL A 73 6.88 -0.54 0.58
N ILE A 74 6.29 0.45 1.26
CA ILE A 74 5.77 1.66 0.62
C ILE A 74 6.91 2.38 -0.12
N SER A 75 8.06 2.58 0.52
CA SER A 75 9.20 3.28 -0.08
C SER A 75 9.76 2.56 -1.30
N ILE A 76 9.97 1.24 -1.22
CA ILE A 76 10.49 0.44 -2.34
C ILE A 76 9.51 0.49 -3.51
N VAL A 77 8.24 0.17 -3.26
CA VAL A 77 7.25 0.09 -4.35
C VAL A 77 7.05 1.45 -4.98
N ARG A 78 7.09 2.55 -4.21
CA ARG A 78 7.00 3.89 -4.78
C ARG A 78 8.21 4.32 -5.58
N TYR A 79 9.39 3.94 -5.15
CA TYR A 79 10.61 4.26 -5.90
C TYR A 79 10.62 3.54 -7.25
N TYR A 80 10.32 2.24 -7.26
CA TYR A 80 10.37 1.41 -8.47
C TYR A 80 9.05 1.33 -9.24
N GLU A 81 8.04 2.13 -8.86
CA GLU A 81 6.67 2.00 -9.39
C GLU A 81 6.63 2.09 -10.92
N LEU A 82 7.30 3.09 -11.48
CA LEU A 82 7.30 3.34 -12.91
C LEU A 82 8.03 2.24 -13.69
N GLU A 83 9.23 1.86 -13.20
CA GLU A 83 10.07 0.85 -13.83
C GLU A 83 9.38 -0.52 -13.83
N TRP A 84 8.80 -0.93 -12.70
CA TRP A 84 8.12 -2.22 -12.60
C TRP A 84 6.84 -2.27 -13.43
N ILE A 85 6.07 -1.18 -13.52
CA ILE A 85 4.90 -1.15 -14.41
C ILE A 85 5.31 -1.33 -15.87
N GLN A 86 6.39 -0.66 -16.31
CA GLN A 86 6.90 -0.81 -17.67
C GLN A 86 7.42 -2.23 -17.94
N GLN A 87 8.20 -2.79 -17.01
CA GLN A 87 8.74 -4.15 -17.14
C GLN A 87 7.63 -5.20 -17.13
N LEU A 88 6.65 -5.08 -16.25
CA LEU A 88 5.48 -5.98 -16.23
C LEU A 88 4.70 -5.88 -17.53
N GLN A 89 4.51 -4.68 -18.07
CA GLN A 89 3.84 -4.52 -19.36
C GLN A 89 4.62 -5.18 -20.51
N LEU A 90 5.94 -5.04 -20.55
CA LEU A 90 6.78 -5.70 -21.56
C LEU A 90 6.81 -7.22 -21.40
N TYR A 91 6.70 -7.74 -20.17
CA TYR A 91 6.71 -9.18 -19.92
C TYR A 91 5.42 -9.87 -20.38
N PHE A 92 4.27 -9.19 -20.26
CA PHE A 92 2.96 -9.75 -20.60
C PHE A 92 2.47 -9.42 -22.03
N ASN A 93 3.28 -8.73 -22.83
CA ASN A 93 2.93 -8.26 -24.18
C ASN A 93 3.87 -8.83 -25.23
#